data_AF-A0A920K541-F1
#
_entry.id   AF-A0A920K541-F1
#
_cell.length_a   1.000
_cell.length_b   1.000
_cell.length_c   1.000
_cell.angle_alpha   90.00
_cell.angle_beta   90.00
_cell.angle_gamma   90.00
#
_symmetry.space_group_name_H-M   'P 1'
#
loop_
_entity.id
_entity.type
_entity.pdbx_description
1 polymer ?
#
loop_
_entity_poly.entity_id
_entity_poly.type
_entity_poly.pdbx_seq_one_letter_code
_entity_poly.pdbx_strand_id
1 'polypeptide(L)'
;MKSTKISSNVNPFMRSRNVGFYGSGLKPLTKHYHFLDSGVPDIVPKLTEIEMNSGTFSIFEDVKVELNGKEIGLIRSQEPNHKYGDENRPEVQASLGSPSVRVEKYIIDPFDRTRPAPSATYSATSKLFNTDIIGLANNEKYFGYLVKGAKLTGKSSGAVATVTNTTLFSDNWGDVIGAFFFRNANKIPKPPTLFTTGTKTFKVTSQPDGTIPLPGDLAMLSSSTGTFLGTGTVLTQNNFIVQIRNPPRPPARENEITVEVDTETETSTDETNWKNSWWYYTEDREEVDGEE
;
A
#
# COMPACT_ATOMS: atom_id res chain seq x y z
N MET A 1 8.21 -38.55 7.26
CA MET A 1 8.91 -37.64 6.32
C MET A 1 7.89 -36.67 5.75
N LYS A 2 8.02 -35.37 6.01
CA LYS A 2 7.10 -34.33 5.50
C LYS A 2 7.60 -33.87 4.13
N SER A 3 6.94 -34.28 3.05
CA SER A 3 7.26 -33.79 1.71
C SER A 3 6.45 -32.53 1.43
N THR A 4 7.15 -31.43 1.18
CA THR A 4 6.54 -30.16 0.80
C THR A 4 6.81 -29.94 -0.68
N LYS A 5 5.76 -29.98 -1.52
CA LYS A 5 5.88 -29.56 -2.92
C LYS A 5 5.69 -28.05 -2.99
N ILE A 6 6.72 -27.33 -3.40
CA ILE A 6 6.65 -25.90 -3.71
C ILE A 6 6.44 -25.78 -5.22
N SER A 7 5.29 -25.25 -5.63
CA SER A 7 5.08 -24.84 -7.02
C SER A 7 4.99 -23.31 -7.07
N SER A 8 5.84 -22.69 -7.90
CA SER A 8 5.75 -21.26 -8.19
C SER A 8 4.95 -21.06 -9.48
N ASN A 9 3.82 -20.38 -9.36
CA ASN A 9 3.12 -19.82 -10.52
C ASN A 9 3.24 -18.30 -10.45
N VAL A 10 3.63 -17.68 -11.56
CA VAL A 10 3.66 -16.22 -11.67
C VAL A 10 2.23 -15.74 -11.84
N ASN A 11 1.79 -14.77 -11.03
CA ASN A 11 0.48 -14.15 -11.24
C ASN A 11 0.52 -13.40 -12.59
N PRO A 12 -0.38 -13.65 -13.55
CA PRO A 12 -0.36 -12.94 -14.81
C PRO A 12 -0.66 -11.44 -14.67
N PHE A 13 -1.34 -11.01 -13.60
CA PHE A 13 -1.77 -9.63 -13.39
C PHE A 13 -1.18 -9.01 -12.12
N MET A 14 -1.02 -7.68 -12.15
CA MET A 14 -0.64 -6.88 -10.99
C MET A 14 -1.62 -7.12 -9.84
N ARG A 15 -1.07 -7.25 -8.62
CA ARG A 15 -1.88 -7.33 -7.41
C ARG A 15 -2.51 -5.99 -7.10
N SER A 16 -3.65 -6.04 -6.41
CA SER A 16 -4.34 -4.82 -6.03
C SER A 16 -3.51 -4.03 -5.04
N ARG A 17 -3.21 -2.77 -5.38
CA ARG A 17 -2.52 -1.81 -4.53
C ARG A 17 -2.56 -0.43 -5.16
N ASN A 18 -2.36 0.59 -4.33
CA ASN A 18 -2.03 1.92 -4.79
C ASN A 18 -0.52 2.04 -4.97
N VAL A 19 -0.12 2.84 -5.96
CA VAL A 19 1.27 3.22 -6.22
C VAL A 19 1.32 4.73 -6.33
N GLY A 20 2.01 5.37 -5.38
CA GLY A 20 2.24 6.81 -5.40
C GLY A 20 3.22 7.20 -6.50
N PHE A 21 3.01 8.36 -7.11
CA PHE A 21 3.94 8.95 -8.06
C PHE A 21 4.13 10.44 -7.76
N TYR A 22 5.32 10.92 -8.11
CA TYR A 22 5.70 12.32 -8.05
C TYR A 22 6.27 12.69 -9.42
N GLY A 23 5.53 13.51 -10.17
CA GLY A 23 6.00 14.09 -11.42
C GLY A 23 6.40 15.54 -11.19
N SER A 24 7.58 15.94 -11.63
CA SER A 24 8.08 17.31 -11.58
C SER A 24 8.58 17.78 -12.93
N GLY A 25 8.82 19.10 -13.04
CA GLY A 25 9.25 19.72 -14.29
C GLY A 25 8.19 19.68 -15.39
N LEU A 26 6.92 19.48 -15.01
CA LEU A 26 5.83 19.54 -15.95
C LEU A 26 5.47 21.00 -16.24
N LYS A 27 4.69 21.25 -17.30
CA LYS A 27 4.19 22.60 -17.57
C LYS A 27 3.31 23.04 -16.39
N PRO A 28 3.57 24.19 -15.75
CA PRO A 28 2.78 24.65 -14.60
C PRO A 28 1.29 24.88 -14.92
N LEU A 29 0.43 24.77 -13.90
CA LEU A 29 -1.00 25.10 -13.94
C LEU A 29 -1.74 24.53 -15.15
N THR A 30 -1.38 23.31 -15.55
CA THR A 30 -1.85 22.67 -16.77
C THR A 30 -2.46 21.32 -16.44
N LYS A 31 -3.52 20.97 -17.16
CA LYS A 31 -4.13 19.65 -17.12
C LYS A 31 -3.19 18.61 -17.72
N HIS A 32 -3.04 17.49 -17.02
CA HIS A 32 -2.30 16.34 -17.48
C HIS A 32 -3.18 15.08 -17.52
N TYR A 33 -2.80 14.18 -18.43
CA TYR A 33 -3.34 12.85 -18.63
C TYR A 33 -2.30 11.83 -18.22
N HIS A 34 -2.74 10.65 -17.81
CA HIS A 34 -1.87 9.59 -17.34
C HIS A 34 -2.10 8.29 -18.09
N PHE A 35 -1.01 7.57 -18.29
CA PHE A 35 -0.99 6.29 -18.98
C PHE A 35 -0.02 5.34 -18.27
N LEU A 36 -0.35 4.06 -18.27
CA LEU A 36 0.54 3.00 -17.82
C LEU A 36 0.69 2.01 -18.97
N ASP A 37 1.86 2.02 -19.61
CA ASP A 37 2.07 1.46 -20.94
C ASP A 37 1.01 1.97 -21.93
N SER A 38 0.12 1.09 -22.42
CA SER A 38 -1.00 1.41 -23.32
C SER A 38 -2.36 1.53 -22.63
N GLY A 39 -2.42 1.35 -21.30
CA GLY A 39 -3.66 1.40 -20.54
C GLY A 39 -3.79 2.66 -19.68
N VAL A 40 -5.00 2.92 -19.19
CA VAL A 40 -5.28 4.02 -18.26
C VAL A 40 -5.70 3.43 -16.91
N PRO A 41 -4.84 3.47 -15.88
CA PRO A 41 -5.20 3.00 -14.55
C PRO A 41 -6.17 3.98 -13.87
N ASP A 42 -6.91 3.52 -12.87
CA ASP A 42 -7.65 4.45 -12.01
C ASP A 42 -6.67 5.29 -11.18
N ILE A 43 -7.09 6.49 -10.80
CA ILE A 43 -6.22 7.50 -10.20
C ILE A 43 -6.82 8.07 -8.91
N VAL A 44 -5.94 8.53 -8.03
CA VAL A 44 -6.21 9.35 -6.85
C VAL A 44 -5.26 10.54 -6.92
N PRO A 45 -5.71 11.70 -7.43
CA PRO A 45 -4.92 12.92 -7.37
C PRO A 45 -4.68 13.31 -5.90
N LYS A 46 -3.55 13.94 -5.60
CA LYS A 46 -3.32 14.49 -4.27
C LYS A 46 -4.39 15.53 -3.90
N LEU A 47 -4.63 16.50 -4.80
CA LEU A 47 -5.73 17.45 -4.69
C LEU A 47 -6.87 17.05 -5.62
N THR A 48 -8.06 16.96 -5.08
CA THR A 48 -9.30 16.63 -5.82
C THR A 48 -10.31 17.74 -5.59
N GLU A 49 -11.00 18.22 -6.64
CA GLU A 49 -12.11 19.16 -6.42
C GLU A 49 -13.33 18.42 -5.87
N ILE A 50 -13.93 19.03 -4.86
CA ILE A 50 -15.10 18.52 -4.17
C ILE A 50 -16.16 19.61 -4.00
N GLU A 51 -17.37 19.16 -3.75
CA GLU A 51 -18.46 19.97 -3.24
C GLU A 51 -18.87 19.39 -1.89
N MET A 52 -18.68 20.18 -0.82
CA MET A 52 -19.14 19.80 0.52
C MET A 52 -20.66 19.73 0.54
N ASN A 53 -21.20 18.62 1.03
CA ASN A 53 -22.63 18.43 1.24
C ASN A 53 -23.02 18.67 2.69
N SER A 54 -22.19 18.24 3.65
CA SER A 54 -22.41 18.48 5.08
C SER A 54 -21.13 18.29 5.91
N GLY A 55 -21.07 18.91 7.08
CA GLY A 55 -19.95 18.77 8.02
C GLY A 55 -18.65 19.39 7.52
N THR A 56 -17.54 19.00 8.13
CA THR A 56 -16.19 19.46 7.77
C THR A 56 -15.20 18.36 8.10
N PHE A 57 -14.33 18.01 7.15
CA PHE A 57 -13.34 16.95 7.38
C PHE A 57 -12.34 17.35 8.46
N SER A 58 -11.90 16.37 9.24
CA SER A 58 -10.75 16.47 10.11
C SER A 58 -9.49 16.04 9.37
N ILE A 59 -8.34 16.61 9.73
CA ILE A 59 -7.05 16.21 9.15
C ILE A 59 -6.67 14.82 9.70
N PHE A 60 -6.07 13.98 8.86
CA PHE A 60 -5.69 12.59 9.18
C PHE A 60 -6.82 11.67 9.60
N GLU A 61 -8.06 11.95 9.17
CA GLU A 61 -9.16 11.02 9.38
C GLU A 61 -9.28 10.01 8.24
N ASP A 62 -9.89 8.86 8.55
CA ASP A 62 -10.30 7.90 7.55
C ASP A 62 -11.50 8.44 6.76
N VAL A 63 -11.42 8.40 5.45
CA VAL A 63 -12.47 8.84 4.53
C VAL A 63 -12.88 7.68 3.65
N LYS A 64 -14.14 7.26 3.78
CA LYS A 64 -14.75 6.25 2.93
C LYS A 64 -15.09 6.86 1.57
N VAL A 65 -14.72 6.17 0.49
CA VAL A 65 -15.05 6.56 -0.88
C VAL A 65 -16.09 5.60 -1.42
N GLU A 66 -17.25 6.13 -1.80
CA GLU A 66 -18.37 5.34 -2.32
C GLU A 66 -18.83 5.87 -3.67
N LEU A 67 -19.19 4.96 -4.58
CA LEU A 67 -19.87 5.28 -5.82
C LEU A 67 -21.17 4.47 -5.88
N ASN A 68 -22.31 5.15 -6.00
CA ASN A 68 -23.64 4.51 -6.06
C ASN A 68 -23.88 3.52 -4.91
N GLY A 69 -23.47 3.89 -3.69
CA GLY A 69 -23.60 3.06 -2.48
C GLY A 69 -22.60 1.89 -2.36
N LYS A 70 -21.67 1.74 -3.32
CA LYS A 70 -20.61 0.73 -3.26
C LYS A 70 -19.29 1.36 -2.86
N GLU A 71 -18.64 0.78 -1.86
CA GLU A 71 -17.29 1.19 -1.46
C GLU A 71 -16.27 0.89 -2.57
N ILE A 72 -15.56 1.92 -2.99
CA ILE A 72 -14.50 1.85 -4.00
C ILE A 72 -13.13 2.19 -3.42
N GLY A 73 -13.07 2.69 -2.19
CA GLY A 73 -11.82 2.93 -1.49
C GLY A 73 -11.99 3.40 -0.06
N LEU A 74 -10.90 3.31 0.68
CA LEU A 74 -10.69 3.91 1.99
C LEU A 74 -9.39 4.69 1.91
N ILE A 75 -9.46 6.00 2.10
CA ILE A 75 -8.30 6.91 2.02
C ILE A 75 -8.17 7.71 3.32
N ARG A 76 -7.05 8.38 3.50
CA ARG A 76 -6.84 9.29 4.63
C ARG A 76 -6.81 10.74 4.13
N SER A 77 -7.50 11.63 4.85
CA SER A 77 -7.42 13.06 4.60
C SER A 77 -6.05 13.60 5.02
N GLN A 78 -5.58 14.62 4.30
CA GLN A 78 -4.40 15.40 4.63
C GLN A 78 -4.81 16.88 4.78
N GLU A 79 -3.95 17.72 5.36
CA GLU A 79 -4.16 19.18 5.36
C GLU A 79 -4.43 19.68 3.93
N PRO A 80 -5.45 20.54 3.70
CA PRO A 80 -5.82 20.94 2.34
C PRO A 80 -4.66 21.56 1.56
N ASN A 81 -3.79 22.32 2.23
CA ASN A 81 -2.64 22.98 1.62
C ASN A 81 -1.34 22.18 1.65
N HIS A 82 -1.27 21.00 2.23
CA HIS A 82 -0.03 20.23 2.27
C HIS A 82 0.32 19.68 0.89
N LYS A 83 1.56 19.86 0.42
CA LYS A 83 2.07 19.31 -0.84
C LYS A 83 2.95 18.07 -0.65
N TYR A 84 4.04 18.18 0.09
CA TYR A 84 4.88 17.03 0.46
C TYR A 84 5.72 17.35 1.72
N GLY A 85 6.38 16.31 2.24
CA GLY A 85 7.21 16.40 3.43
C GLY A 85 6.46 16.01 4.70
N ASP A 86 7.19 15.88 5.79
CA ASP A 86 6.66 15.55 7.11
C ASP A 86 7.51 16.30 8.14
N GLU A 87 6.85 16.96 9.10
CA GLU A 87 7.52 17.68 10.17
C GLU A 87 8.35 16.72 11.05
N ASN A 88 7.88 15.48 11.21
CA ASN A 88 8.53 14.44 12.01
C ASN A 88 9.64 13.70 11.24
N ARG A 89 9.62 13.76 9.90
CA ARG A 89 10.56 13.06 9.01
C ARG A 89 10.83 13.95 7.79
N PRO A 90 11.94 14.71 7.75
CA PRO A 90 12.27 15.50 6.57
C PRO A 90 12.51 14.55 5.38
N GLU A 91 11.52 14.40 4.50
CA GLU A 91 11.55 13.46 3.38
C GLU A 91 12.47 13.90 2.24
N VAL A 92 13.00 15.13 2.31
CA VAL A 92 13.93 15.68 1.33
C VAL A 92 15.11 16.35 2.03
N GLN A 93 16.12 15.57 2.42
CA GLN A 93 17.47 16.10 2.59
C GLN A 93 18.20 15.97 1.25
N ALA A 94 17.90 16.87 0.32
CA ALA A 94 18.71 16.99 -0.89
C ALA A 94 20.07 17.55 -0.50
N SER A 95 21.05 16.65 -0.43
CA SER A 95 22.46 16.98 -0.56
C SER A 95 22.63 17.90 -1.78
N LEU A 96 23.19 19.09 -1.55
CA LEU A 96 23.53 20.11 -2.55
C LEU A 96 22.36 20.92 -3.16
N GLY A 97 21.72 21.74 -2.32
CA GLY A 97 20.82 22.83 -2.77
C GLY A 97 19.47 22.77 -2.09
N SER A 98 18.96 23.93 -1.66
CA SER A 98 17.65 24.12 -1.02
C SER A 98 16.56 23.21 -1.65
N PRO A 99 15.81 22.49 -0.82
CA PRO A 99 14.84 23.18 0.02
C PRO A 99 15.17 23.04 1.50
N SER A 100 15.40 24.17 2.17
CA SER A 100 15.43 24.30 3.64
C SER A 100 14.05 24.07 4.30
N VAL A 101 13.10 23.43 3.63
CA VAL A 101 11.69 23.37 4.01
C VAL A 101 11.28 21.92 4.25
N ARG A 102 10.90 21.61 5.48
CA ARG A 102 10.48 20.27 5.92
C ARG A 102 9.13 19.83 5.36
N VAL A 103 8.24 20.80 5.14
CA VAL A 103 6.88 20.60 4.61
C VAL A 103 6.59 21.69 3.59
N GLU A 104 6.42 21.32 2.33
CA GLU A 104 5.99 22.26 1.30
C GLU A 104 4.46 22.33 1.24
N LYS A 105 3.94 23.53 0.96
CA LYS A 105 2.50 23.81 0.85
C LYS A 105 2.12 24.32 -0.54
N TYR A 106 0.91 23.98 -0.97
CA TYR A 106 0.27 24.61 -2.11
C TYR A 106 -0.04 26.07 -1.79
N ILE A 107 0.57 26.99 -2.53
CA ILE A 107 0.35 28.44 -2.39
C ILE A 107 -0.67 28.99 -3.39
N ILE A 108 -1.11 28.19 -4.36
CA ILE A 108 -2.10 28.52 -5.39
C ILE A 108 -2.99 27.31 -5.58
N ASP A 109 -4.29 27.52 -5.77
CA ASP A 109 -5.23 26.47 -6.21
C ASP A 109 -4.92 26.10 -7.68
N PRO A 110 -4.49 24.86 -7.98
CA PRO A 110 -4.17 24.45 -9.34
C PRO A 110 -5.38 24.41 -10.29
N PHE A 111 -6.60 24.33 -9.75
CA PHE A 111 -7.82 24.23 -10.56
C PHE A 111 -8.39 25.60 -10.93
N ASP A 112 -8.26 26.59 -10.05
CA ASP A 112 -8.82 27.93 -10.27
C ASP A 112 -7.97 29.02 -9.60
N ARG A 113 -7.27 29.78 -10.43
CA ARG A 113 -6.34 30.84 -10.02
C ARG A 113 -7.03 32.07 -9.41
N THR A 114 -8.36 32.17 -9.52
CA THR A 114 -9.13 33.27 -8.95
C THR A 114 -9.51 33.01 -7.49
N ARG A 115 -9.37 31.76 -7.02
CA ARG A 115 -9.65 31.36 -5.64
C ARG A 115 -8.43 31.63 -4.75
N PRO A 116 -8.66 31.85 -3.45
CA PRO A 116 -7.55 31.90 -2.50
C PRO A 116 -6.79 30.57 -2.46
N ALA A 117 -5.54 30.63 -2.03
CA ALA A 117 -4.73 29.44 -1.78
C ALA A 117 -5.46 28.46 -0.84
N PRO A 118 -5.21 27.14 -0.95
CA PRO A 118 -5.79 26.17 -0.04
C PRO A 118 -5.47 26.51 1.42
N SER A 119 -6.43 26.31 2.32
CA SER A 119 -6.28 26.57 3.75
C SER A 119 -5.55 25.44 4.49
N ALA A 120 -5.09 25.69 5.72
CA ALA A 120 -4.51 24.66 6.58
C ALA A 120 -5.56 23.71 7.18
N THR A 121 -6.82 24.13 7.24
CA THR A 121 -7.95 23.35 7.76
C THR A 121 -9.10 23.30 6.77
N TYR A 122 -9.93 22.27 6.87
CA TYR A 122 -11.18 22.19 6.10
C TYR A 122 -12.25 23.12 6.67
N SER A 123 -13.23 23.47 5.84
CA SER A 123 -14.44 24.19 6.22
C SER A 123 -15.66 23.61 5.50
N ALA A 124 -16.85 24.04 5.90
CA ALA A 124 -18.10 23.66 5.23
C ALA A 124 -18.18 24.13 3.76
N THR A 125 -17.29 25.03 3.33
CA THR A 125 -17.21 25.54 1.94
C THR A 125 -15.94 25.11 1.22
N SER A 126 -15.17 24.16 1.77
CA SER A 126 -13.97 23.62 1.11
C SER A 126 -14.29 23.14 -0.31
N LYS A 127 -13.48 23.58 -1.27
CA LYS A 127 -13.57 23.16 -2.68
C LYS A 127 -12.55 22.11 -3.06
N LEU A 128 -11.55 21.89 -2.22
CA LEU A 128 -10.46 20.94 -2.43
C LEU A 128 -10.44 19.93 -1.29
N PHE A 129 -10.22 18.67 -1.66
CA PHE A 129 -9.90 17.58 -0.75
C PHE A 129 -8.48 17.13 -1.02
N ASN A 130 -7.67 17.04 0.04
CA ASN A 130 -6.29 16.59 -0.04
C ASN A 130 -6.17 15.17 0.50
N THR A 131 -5.68 14.27 -0.35
CA THR A 131 -5.45 12.87 0.01
C THR A 131 -4.00 12.68 0.48
N ASP A 132 -3.83 11.94 1.56
CA ASP A 132 -2.53 11.45 1.97
C ASP A 132 -2.04 10.33 1.03
N ILE A 133 -1.30 10.71 0.01
CA ILE A 133 -0.74 9.81 -1.02
C ILE A 133 0.31 8.85 -0.44
N ILE A 134 1.10 9.29 0.54
CA ILE A 134 2.16 8.47 1.13
C ILE A 134 1.54 7.36 1.96
N GLY A 135 0.57 7.71 2.81
CA GLY A 135 -0.24 6.73 3.53
C GLY A 135 -0.96 5.79 2.58
N LEU A 136 -1.57 6.31 1.51
CA LEU A 136 -2.28 5.51 0.51
C LEU A 136 -1.38 4.50 -0.21
N ALA A 137 -0.11 4.84 -0.49
CA ALA A 137 0.81 3.95 -1.20
C ALA A 137 1.48 2.89 -0.30
N ASN A 138 1.66 3.20 0.99
CA ASN A 138 2.49 2.40 1.90
C ASN A 138 1.71 1.67 3.00
N ASN A 139 0.49 2.11 3.35
CA ASN A 139 -0.30 1.48 4.40
C ASN A 139 -1.40 0.62 3.77
N GLU A 140 -1.36 -0.69 4.05
CA GLU A 140 -2.30 -1.68 3.52
C GLU A 140 -3.77 -1.43 3.91
N LYS A 141 -4.01 -0.63 4.96
CA LYS A 141 -5.36 -0.20 5.36
C LYS A 141 -6.03 0.63 4.26
N TYR A 142 -5.27 1.46 3.55
CA TYR A 142 -5.81 2.38 2.55
C TYR A 142 -5.71 1.77 1.15
N PHE A 143 -6.75 1.98 0.36
CA PHE A 143 -6.82 1.46 -1.00
C PHE A 143 -7.88 2.20 -1.81
N GLY A 144 -7.82 2.03 -3.13
CA GLY A 144 -8.91 2.38 -4.03
C GLY A 144 -8.58 3.56 -4.93
N TYR A 145 -9.63 4.19 -5.43
CA TYR A 145 -9.53 5.22 -6.47
C TYR A 145 -10.64 6.28 -6.34
N LEU A 146 -10.44 7.43 -6.97
CA LEU A 146 -11.43 8.51 -7.01
C LEU A 146 -12.01 8.65 -8.41
N VAL A 147 -13.32 8.92 -8.47
CA VAL A 147 -14.06 9.21 -9.71
C VAL A 147 -15.02 10.35 -9.46
N LYS A 148 -15.29 11.14 -10.50
CA LYS A 148 -16.33 12.18 -10.45
C LYS A 148 -17.68 11.55 -10.05
N GLY A 149 -18.37 12.22 -9.13
CA GLY A 149 -19.63 11.75 -8.53
C GLY A 149 -19.45 10.77 -7.36
N ALA A 150 -18.22 10.38 -7.01
CA ALA A 150 -17.99 9.60 -5.79
C ALA A 150 -18.32 10.44 -4.55
N LYS A 151 -18.93 9.80 -3.56
CA LYS A 151 -19.21 10.34 -2.24
C LYS A 151 -18.02 10.06 -1.32
N LEU A 152 -17.50 11.10 -0.69
CA LEU A 152 -16.52 11.03 0.39
C LEU A 152 -17.26 11.15 1.73
N THR A 153 -17.00 10.24 2.67
CA THR A 153 -17.58 10.28 4.02
C THR A 153 -16.49 10.14 5.06
N GLY A 154 -16.27 11.17 5.88
CA GLY A 154 -15.33 11.16 6.99
C GLY A 154 -15.84 10.26 8.11
N LYS A 155 -15.01 9.32 8.57
CA LYS A 155 -15.40 8.34 9.61
C LYS A 155 -15.50 8.96 10.99
N SER A 156 -14.64 9.92 11.29
CA SER A 156 -14.61 10.58 12.60
C SER A 156 -15.47 11.83 12.60
N SER A 157 -15.36 12.66 11.55
CA SER A 157 -16.11 13.91 11.44
C SER A 157 -17.57 13.75 11.01
N GLY A 158 -17.91 12.64 10.36
CA GLY A 158 -19.21 12.47 9.70
C GLY A 158 -19.40 13.38 8.48
N ALA A 159 -18.37 14.11 8.05
CA ALA A 159 -18.45 15.04 6.93
C ALA A 159 -18.73 14.29 5.62
N VAL A 160 -19.52 14.91 4.76
CA VAL A 160 -19.90 14.35 3.45
C VAL A 160 -19.58 15.35 2.36
N ALA A 161 -18.89 14.90 1.32
CA ALA A 161 -18.64 15.67 0.12
C ALA A 161 -18.79 14.82 -1.14
N THR A 162 -19.02 15.48 -2.27
CA THR A 162 -19.10 14.85 -3.58
C THR A 162 -17.90 15.27 -4.42
N VAL A 163 -17.23 14.31 -5.05
CA VAL A 163 -16.10 14.56 -5.95
C VAL A 163 -16.59 15.18 -7.25
N THR A 164 -16.12 16.38 -7.58
CA THR A 164 -16.53 17.11 -8.81
C THR A 164 -15.50 16.97 -9.92
N ASN A 165 -14.21 16.83 -9.58
CA ASN A 165 -13.12 16.70 -10.55
C ASN A 165 -11.93 15.91 -9.99
N THR A 166 -11.45 14.94 -10.78
CA THR A 166 -10.28 14.09 -10.46
C THR A 166 -9.14 14.27 -11.46
N THR A 167 -9.14 15.38 -12.20
CA THR A 167 -8.11 15.68 -13.18
C THR A 167 -6.77 15.96 -12.50
N LEU A 168 -5.67 15.47 -13.07
CA LEU A 168 -4.33 15.83 -12.62
C LEU A 168 -3.96 17.22 -13.13
N PHE A 169 -3.87 18.19 -12.23
CA PHE A 169 -3.33 19.52 -12.53
C PHE A 169 -1.96 19.65 -11.89
N SER A 170 -1.02 20.22 -12.65
CA SER A 170 0.27 20.65 -12.09
C SER A 170 0.09 21.93 -11.30
N ASP A 171 0.90 22.10 -10.25
CA ASP A 171 0.94 23.35 -9.50
C ASP A 171 1.72 24.45 -10.26
N ASN A 172 2.05 25.55 -9.56
CA ASN A 172 2.76 26.68 -10.17
C ASN A 172 4.24 26.39 -10.51
N TRP A 173 4.81 25.30 -10.00
CA TRP A 173 6.17 24.84 -10.29
C TRP A 173 6.21 23.66 -11.25
N GLY A 174 5.06 23.14 -11.67
CA GLY A 174 5.02 22.00 -12.58
C GLY A 174 5.04 20.66 -11.87
N ASP A 175 4.63 20.60 -10.61
CA ASP A 175 4.57 19.35 -9.86
C ASP A 175 3.17 18.73 -9.90
N VAL A 176 3.10 17.43 -10.13
CA VAL A 176 1.88 16.61 -10.10
C VAL A 176 2.11 15.43 -9.17
N ILE A 177 1.24 15.31 -8.17
CA ILE A 177 1.32 14.26 -7.15
C ILE A 177 0.01 13.49 -7.14
N GLY A 178 0.09 12.17 -7.04
CA GLY A 178 -1.07 11.31 -6.88
C GLY A 178 -0.68 9.85 -6.68
N ALA A 179 -1.67 8.98 -6.73
CA ALA A 179 -1.46 7.54 -6.80
C ALA A 179 -2.34 6.94 -7.87
N PHE A 180 -1.85 5.93 -8.58
CA PHE A 180 -2.70 5.08 -9.42
C PHE A 180 -3.02 3.77 -8.70
N PHE A 181 -4.13 3.15 -9.06
CA PHE A 181 -4.65 1.96 -8.40
C PHE A 181 -4.74 0.77 -9.35
N PHE A 182 -4.16 -0.34 -8.92
CA PHE A 182 -4.42 -1.64 -9.53
C PHE A 182 -5.65 -2.26 -8.87
N ARG A 183 -6.67 -2.57 -9.66
CA ARG A 183 -7.84 -3.30 -9.18
C ARG A 183 -7.50 -4.77 -8.95
N ASN A 184 -8.23 -5.40 -8.02
CA ASN A 184 -8.09 -6.82 -7.77
C ASN A 184 -8.58 -7.64 -8.97
N ALA A 185 -7.65 -8.31 -9.67
CA ALA A 185 -7.91 -9.16 -10.82
C ALA A 185 -8.85 -10.35 -10.54
N ASN A 186 -8.95 -10.77 -9.27
CA ASN A 186 -9.77 -11.90 -8.83
C ASN A 186 -11.21 -11.50 -8.47
N LYS A 187 -11.57 -10.22 -8.56
CA LYS A 187 -12.92 -9.74 -8.20
C LYS A 187 -13.94 -10.11 -9.29
N ILE A 188 -15.15 -10.46 -8.87
CA ILE A 188 -16.29 -10.73 -9.75
C ILE A 188 -17.37 -9.64 -9.51
N PRO A 189 -17.89 -8.98 -10.55
CA PRO A 189 -17.46 -9.06 -11.95
C PRO A 189 -16.04 -8.54 -12.15
N LYS A 190 -15.40 -9.03 -13.24
CA LYS A 190 -14.01 -8.71 -13.55
C LYS A 190 -13.86 -7.19 -13.74
N PRO A 191 -12.82 -6.56 -13.16
CA PRO A 191 -12.59 -5.14 -13.37
C PRO A 191 -12.36 -4.79 -14.84
N PRO A 192 -12.70 -3.56 -15.26
CA PRO A 192 -12.61 -3.14 -16.67
C PRO A 192 -11.17 -3.04 -17.17
N THR A 193 -10.24 -2.64 -16.30
CA THR A 193 -8.81 -2.46 -16.61
C THR A 193 -7.97 -3.34 -15.70
N LEU A 194 -7.05 -4.11 -16.31
CA LEU A 194 -6.09 -4.96 -15.63
C LEU A 194 -4.73 -4.81 -16.31
N PHE A 195 -3.67 -4.89 -15.52
CA PHE A 195 -2.29 -4.74 -15.99
C PHE A 195 -1.53 -6.01 -15.73
N THR A 196 -0.75 -6.46 -16.70
CA THR A 196 0.11 -7.64 -16.53
C THR A 196 1.25 -7.37 -15.56
N THR A 197 1.77 -8.41 -14.91
CA THR A 197 3.00 -8.27 -14.11
C THR A 197 4.21 -7.92 -14.98
N GLY A 198 5.24 -7.38 -14.34
CA GLY A 198 6.48 -6.96 -15.00
C GLY A 198 6.78 -5.48 -14.80
N THR A 199 7.77 -4.97 -15.54
CA THR A 199 8.08 -3.54 -15.57
C THR A 199 7.03 -2.80 -16.37
N LYS A 200 6.52 -1.70 -15.83
CA LYS A 200 5.53 -0.80 -16.42
C LYS A 200 6.07 0.61 -16.46
N THR A 201 5.76 1.33 -17.51
CA THR A 201 6.12 2.75 -17.63
C THR A 201 4.87 3.57 -17.39
N PHE A 202 4.86 4.33 -16.30
CA PHE A 202 3.84 5.33 -16.02
C PHE A 202 4.25 6.64 -16.69
N LYS A 203 3.35 7.25 -17.45
CA LYS A 203 3.56 8.51 -18.15
C LYS A 203 2.49 9.50 -17.72
N VAL A 204 2.92 10.72 -17.38
CA VAL A 204 2.05 11.89 -17.23
C VAL A 204 2.35 12.84 -18.37
N THR A 205 1.33 13.37 -19.05
CA THR A 205 1.51 14.20 -20.25
C THR A 205 0.39 15.23 -20.39
N SER A 206 0.71 16.43 -20.86
CA SER A 206 -0.30 17.47 -21.16
C SER A 206 -1.12 17.15 -22.42
N GLN A 207 -0.70 16.15 -23.19
CA GLN A 207 -1.36 15.72 -24.41
C GLN A 207 -2.45 14.67 -24.13
N PRO A 208 -3.68 14.86 -24.63
CA PRO A 208 -4.71 13.82 -24.60
C PRO A 208 -4.34 12.63 -25.50
N ASP A 209 -5.01 11.50 -25.26
CA ASP A 209 -4.79 10.30 -26.08
C ASP A 209 -5.22 10.51 -27.54
N GLY A 210 -4.47 9.93 -28.47
CA GLY A 210 -4.81 9.92 -29.90
C GLY A 210 -4.70 11.25 -30.65
N THR A 211 -4.24 12.35 -30.03
CA THR A 211 -4.08 13.63 -30.74
C THR A 211 -2.68 13.78 -31.31
N ILE A 212 -2.56 14.28 -32.55
CA ILE A 212 -1.28 14.69 -33.13
C ILE A 212 -1.11 16.19 -32.87
N PRO A 213 -0.04 16.63 -32.18
CA PRO A 213 0.20 18.05 -31.94
C PRO A 213 0.48 18.78 -33.26
N LEU A 214 -0.05 20.00 -33.40
CA LEU A 214 0.23 20.81 -34.59
C LEU A 214 1.69 21.28 -34.57
N PRO A 215 2.31 21.53 -35.74
CA PRO A 215 3.65 22.12 -35.81
C PRO A 215 3.67 23.50 -35.13
N GLY A 216 4.15 23.56 -33.89
CA GLY A 216 4.11 24.74 -33.01
C GLY A 216 3.69 24.42 -31.58
N ASP A 217 2.86 23.38 -31.39
CA ASP A 217 2.39 22.93 -30.06
C ASP A 217 3.47 22.17 -29.29
N LEU A 218 4.54 21.71 -29.94
CA LEU A 218 5.60 20.90 -29.33
C LEU A 218 6.28 21.63 -28.16
N ALA A 219 6.37 22.96 -28.20
CA ALA A 219 6.89 23.77 -27.09
C ALA A 219 5.91 23.87 -25.89
N MET A 220 4.63 23.56 -26.12
CA MET A 220 3.59 23.53 -25.08
C MET A 220 3.33 22.13 -24.52
N LEU A 221 3.94 21.10 -25.09
CA LEU A 221 3.85 19.74 -24.60
C LEU A 221 4.78 19.55 -23.41
N SER A 222 4.28 18.86 -22.40
CA SER A 222 5.07 18.47 -21.24
C SER A 222 4.73 17.03 -20.89
N SER A 223 5.76 16.25 -20.62
CA SER A 223 5.59 14.87 -20.18
C SER A 223 6.69 14.45 -19.22
N SER A 224 6.33 13.61 -18.26
CA SER A 224 7.24 12.95 -17.34
C SER A 224 6.92 11.46 -17.32
N THR A 225 7.95 10.62 -17.18
CA THR A 225 7.80 9.16 -17.13
C THR A 225 8.51 8.60 -15.91
N GLY A 226 7.95 7.54 -15.36
CA GLY A 226 8.53 6.77 -14.27
C GLY A 226 8.32 5.28 -14.52
N THR A 227 9.20 4.44 -13.98
CA THR A 227 9.08 2.98 -14.09
C THR A 227 8.57 2.39 -12.79
N PHE A 228 7.68 1.42 -12.89
CA PHE A 228 7.18 0.63 -11.78
C PHE A 228 7.41 -0.85 -12.07
N LEU A 229 8.04 -1.57 -11.14
CA LEU A 229 8.25 -3.01 -11.25
C LEU A 229 7.29 -3.75 -10.31
N GLY A 230 6.40 -4.57 -10.88
CA GLY A 230 5.58 -5.50 -10.11
C GLY A 230 5.96 -6.94 -10.39
N THR A 231 6.78 -7.54 -9.53
CA THR A 231 7.11 -8.98 -9.56
C THR A 231 6.12 -9.74 -8.69
N GLY A 232 5.43 -10.72 -9.29
CA GLY A 232 4.37 -11.49 -8.64
C GLY A 232 4.73 -12.97 -8.49
N THR A 233 5.65 -13.32 -7.59
CA THR A 233 5.81 -14.71 -7.18
C THR A 233 4.70 -15.09 -6.19
N VAL A 234 3.91 -16.10 -6.54
CA VAL A 234 3.00 -16.78 -5.60
C VAL A 234 3.68 -18.07 -5.18
N LEU A 235 4.06 -18.17 -3.90
CA LEU A 235 4.55 -19.41 -3.32
C LEU A 235 3.35 -20.18 -2.74
N THR A 236 2.94 -21.26 -3.40
CA THR A 236 1.92 -22.17 -2.88
C THR A 236 2.61 -23.33 -2.16
N GLN A 237 2.46 -23.40 -0.84
CA GLN A 237 2.98 -24.50 -0.03
C GLN A 237 1.87 -25.52 0.25
N ASN A 238 1.93 -26.70 -0.38
CA ASN A 238 1.03 -27.81 -0.08
C ASN A 238 1.67 -28.75 0.93
N ASN A 239 1.12 -28.83 2.14
CA ASN A 239 1.54 -29.79 3.17
C ASN A 239 0.68 -31.06 3.06
N PHE A 240 1.29 -32.18 2.65
CA PHE A 240 0.64 -33.48 2.75
C PHE A 240 0.95 -34.11 4.12
N ILE A 241 -0.08 -34.41 4.91
CA ILE A 241 0.04 -35.27 6.08
C ILE A 241 -0.10 -36.71 5.58
N VAL A 242 1.01 -37.44 5.53
CA VAL A 242 0.97 -38.89 5.28
C VAL A 242 0.59 -39.56 6.60
N GLN A 243 -0.66 -39.99 6.73
CA GLN A 243 -1.06 -40.88 7.82
C GLN A 243 -0.49 -42.28 7.54
N ILE A 244 0.47 -42.72 8.34
CA ILE A 244 0.84 -44.13 8.40
C ILE A 244 -0.32 -44.83 9.13
N ARG A 245 -1.14 -45.58 8.40
CA ARG A 245 -2.03 -46.55 9.06
C ARG A 245 -1.14 -47.70 9.50
N ASN A 246 -1.03 -47.92 10.81
CA ASN A 246 -0.45 -49.18 11.28
C ASN A 246 -1.32 -50.32 10.73
N PRO A 247 -0.71 -51.33 10.09
CA PRO A 247 -1.46 -52.49 9.62
C PRO A 247 -2.20 -53.13 10.82
N PRO A 248 -3.40 -53.71 10.60
CA PRO A 248 -4.11 -54.40 11.65
C PRO A 248 -3.22 -55.49 12.25
N ARG A 249 -3.27 -55.64 13.58
CA ARG A 249 -2.49 -56.62 14.33
C ARG A 249 -2.70 -58.01 13.69
N PRO A 250 -1.64 -58.83 13.50
CA PRO A 250 -1.82 -60.18 12.98
C PRO A 250 -2.85 -60.93 13.83
N PRO A 251 -3.77 -61.70 13.22
CA PRO A 251 -4.70 -62.51 13.99
C PRO A 251 -3.91 -63.44 14.91
N ALA A 252 -4.23 -63.42 16.20
CA ALA A 252 -3.65 -64.35 17.17
C ALA A 252 -4.00 -65.78 16.73
N ARG A 253 -2.99 -66.64 16.62
CA ARG A 253 -3.24 -68.07 16.38
C ARG A 253 -3.85 -68.66 17.64
N GLU A 254 -4.96 -69.36 17.49
CA GLU A 254 -5.58 -70.11 18.57
C GLU A 254 -4.72 -71.33 18.89
N ASN A 255 -4.41 -71.51 20.17
CA ASN A 255 -3.55 -72.53 20.78
C ASN A 255 -2.03 -72.30 20.67
N GLU A 256 -1.51 -71.44 21.55
CA GLU A 256 -0.13 -71.54 22.01
C GLU A 256 -0.15 -71.59 23.55
N ILE A 257 0.25 -72.74 24.09
CA ILE A 257 0.34 -72.99 25.52
C ILE A 257 1.46 -72.10 26.06
N THR A 258 1.09 -71.15 26.91
CA THR A 258 2.06 -70.30 27.60
C THR A 258 2.72 -71.10 28.70
N VAL A 259 3.98 -71.49 28.51
CA VAL A 259 4.85 -71.95 29.59
C VAL A 259 5.64 -70.73 30.04
N GLU A 260 5.26 -70.13 31.18
CA GLU A 260 6.11 -69.15 31.86
C GLU A 260 7.31 -69.89 32.45
N VAL A 261 8.49 -69.60 31.90
CA VAL A 261 9.77 -69.92 32.53
C VAL A 261 10.35 -68.60 33.00
N ASP A 262 10.28 -68.34 34.30
CA ASP A 262 11.03 -67.24 34.92
C ASP A 262 12.53 -67.50 34.67
N THR A 263 13.13 -66.68 33.83
CA THR A 263 14.59 -66.63 33.69
C THR A 263 15.04 -65.19 33.87
N GLU A 264 15.60 -64.93 35.04
CA GLU A 264 16.26 -63.71 35.42
C GLU A 264 17.62 -63.67 34.70
N THR A 265 17.88 -62.71 33.80
CA THR A 265 19.27 -62.34 33.47
C THR A 265 19.38 -60.89 33.01
N GLU A 266 20.33 -60.22 33.64
CA GLU A 266 20.72 -58.81 33.63
C GLU A 266 20.99 -58.22 32.24
N THR A 267 20.63 -56.95 32.03
CA THR A 267 21.22 -56.14 30.95
C THR A 267 22.02 -55.00 31.57
N SER A 268 23.35 -55.10 31.43
CA SER A 268 24.34 -54.09 31.83
C SER A 268 24.07 -52.73 31.16
N THR A 269 24.16 -51.67 31.95
CA THR A 269 24.07 -50.28 31.50
C THR A 269 25.50 -49.74 31.33
N ASP A 270 25.93 -49.45 30.10
CA ASP A 270 27.11 -48.62 29.86
C ASP A 270 26.68 -47.17 29.65
N GLU A 271 26.70 -46.40 30.74
CA GLU A 271 26.66 -44.93 30.70
C GLU A 271 28.05 -44.39 30.44
N THR A 272 28.24 -43.66 29.32
CA THR A 272 29.39 -42.75 29.18
C THR A 272 28.87 -41.34 28.93
N ASN A 273 28.85 -40.56 30.01
CA ASN A 273 28.55 -39.13 30.03
C ASN A 273 29.65 -38.31 29.33
N TRP A 274 29.25 -37.34 28.50
CA TRP A 274 29.99 -36.07 28.41
C TRP A 274 29.05 -34.88 28.47
N LYS A 275 29.21 -34.11 29.55
CA LYS A 275 28.53 -32.83 29.85
C LYS A 275 29.11 -31.73 28.95
N ASN A 276 28.25 -30.89 28.37
CA ASN A 276 28.63 -29.56 27.91
C ASN A 276 28.03 -28.50 28.83
N SER A 277 28.91 -27.90 29.63
CA SER A 277 28.73 -26.73 30.48
C SER A 277 28.63 -25.44 29.66
N TRP A 278 27.66 -24.58 29.98
CA TRP A 278 27.64 -23.18 29.57
C TRP A 278 27.88 -22.29 30.80
N TRP A 279 28.82 -21.36 30.70
CA TRP A 279 29.13 -20.35 31.71
C TRP A 279 28.24 -19.11 31.49
N TYR A 280 27.65 -18.58 32.57
CA TYR A 280 27.26 -17.18 32.67
C TYR A 280 28.04 -16.56 33.83
N TYR A 281 28.72 -15.45 33.56
CA TYR A 281 29.27 -14.58 34.59
C TYR A 281 28.13 -13.68 35.09
N THR A 282 27.79 -13.80 36.37
CA THR A 282 27.06 -12.79 37.15
C THR A 282 28.00 -12.33 38.25
N GLU A 283 28.38 -11.05 38.24
CA GLU A 283 29.01 -10.41 39.38
C GLU A 283 27.92 -10.13 40.42
N ASP A 284 28.00 -10.84 41.55
CA ASP A 284 27.31 -10.48 42.77
C ASP A 284 28.13 -9.43 43.52
N ARG A 285 27.47 -8.35 43.97
CA ARG A 285 27.87 -7.65 45.20
C ARG A 285 26.63 -7.27 46.00
N GLU A 286 26.47 -8.05 47.06
CA GLU A 286 26.12 -7.69 48.44
C GLU A 286 25.04 -6.62 48.67
N GLU A 287 23.92 -7.15 49.15
CA GLU A 287 22.97 -6.53 50.08
C GLU A 287 23.68 -6.18 51.41
N VAL A 288 23.44 -4.97 51.92
CA VAL A 288 23.54 -4.68 53.36
C VAL A 288 22.32 -3.87 53.77
N ASP A 289 21.63 -4.43 54.75
CA ASP A 289 20.48 -3.92 55.51
C ASP A 289 20.67 -2.51 56.09
N GLY A 290 19.54 -1.87 56.45
CA GLY A 290 19.50 -0.95 57.58
C GLY A 290 18.46 0.17 57.51
N GLU A 291 17.32 -0.06 58.15
CA GLU A 291 16.52 0.88 58.96
C GLU A 291 16.69 2.41 58.74
N GLU A 292 15.67 3.08 58.18
CA GLU A 292 14.67 3.96 58.84
C GLU A 292 13.74 4.60 57.80
#